data_AF-A0A257INQ7-F1
#
_entry.id   AF-A0A257INQ7-F1
#
_cell.length_a   1.000
_cell.length_b   1.000
_cell.length_c   1.000
_cell.angle_alpha   90.00
_cell.angle_beta   90.00
_cell.angle_gamma   90.00
#
_symmetry.space_group_name_H-M   'P 1'
#
loop_
_entity.id
_entity.type
_entity.pdbx_description
1 polymer ?
#
loop_
_entity_poly.entity_id
_entity_poly.type
_entity_poly.pdbx_seq_one_letter_code
_entity_poly.pdbx_strand_id
1 'polypeptide(L)'
;MQGKMVVAHNESFDRNVLYHTMESYGLNYSDLQIKSRWECTVKIFRKKGNFKVNLAACCARYDIPLDHHNALSDARACAKLYLIHKMPLFN
;
A
#
# COMPACT_ATOMS: atom_id res chain seq x y z
N MET A 1 -14.07 -8.48 3.94
CA MET A 1 -12.62 -8.81 3.78
C MET A 1 -12.04 -9.38 5.08
N GLN A 2 -12.74 -10.35 5.69
CA GLN A 2 -12.39 -10.83 7.04
C GLN A 2 -11.00 -11.42 7.11
N GLY A 3 -10.20 -10.96 8.08
CA GLY A 3 -8.86 -11.47 8.36
C GLY A 3 -7.78 -11.08 7.33
N LYS A 4 -8.11 -10.29 6.31
CA LYS A 4 -7.16 -9.93 5.26
C LYS A 4 -6.24 -8.79 5.69
N MET A 5 -4.97 -8.92 5.34
CA MET A 5 -3.97 -7.89 5.53
C MET A 5 -4.15 -6.81 4.45
N VAL A 6 -4.24 -5.55 4.88
CA VAL A 6 -4.32 -4.41 3.98
C VAL A 6 -2.91 -3.83 3.80
N VAL A 7 -2.57 -3.49 2.56
CA VAL A 7 -1.27 -2.95 2.18
C VAL A 7 -1.50 -1.67 1.38
N ALA A 8 -0.77 -0.60 1.70
CA ALA A 8 -0.88 0.67 0.98
C ALA A 8 0.47 1.41 0.88
N HIS A 9 0.63 2.18 -0.19
CA HIS A 9 1.82 2.97 -0.45
C HIS A 9 1.63 4.38 0.12
N ASN A 10 1.93 4.52 1.42
CA ASN A 10 1.58 5.65 2.31
C ASN A 10 0.26 5.47 3.08
N GLU A 11 0.09 4.29 3.71
CA GLU A 11 -1.16 3.88 4.37
C GLU A 11 -1.87 4.90 5.26
N SER A 12 -1.16 5.81 5.94
CA SER A 12 -1.82 6.81 6.78
C SER A 12 -2.73 7.74 5.96
N PHE A 13 -2.36 8.04 4.72
CA PHE A 13 -3.18 8.81 3.81
C PHE A 13 -4.41 8.00 3.36
N ASP A 14 -4.19 6.82 2.79
CA ASP A 14 -5.27 5.96 2.28
C ASP A 14 -6.29 5.60 3.38
N ARG A 15 -5.79 5.26 4.57
CA ARG A 15 -6.63 4.91 5.72
C ARG A 15 -7.48 6.09 6.19
N ASN A 16 -6.91 7.29 6.24
CA ASN A 16 -7.66 8.48 6.63
C ASN A 16 -8.73 8.84 5.61
N VAL A 17 -8.41 8.76 4.30
CA VAL A 17 -9.39 8.99 3.23
C VAL A 17 -10.53 7.97 3.33
N LEU A 18 -10.21 6.68 3.49
CA LEU A 18 -11.23 5.64 3.65
C LEU A 18 -12.11 5.87 4.89
N TYR A 19 -11.49 6.15 6.04
CA TYR A 19 -12.21 6.41 7.29
C TYR A 19 -13.19 7.58 7.14
N HIS A 20 -12.73 8.75 6.69
CA HIS A 20 -13.58 9.93 6.59
C HIS A 20 -14.62 9.80 5.46
N THR A 21 -14.31 9.08 4.38
CA THR A 21 -15.29 8.77 3.35
C THR A 21 -16.42 7.93 3.96
N MET A 22 -16.11 6.85 4.67
CA MET A 22 -17.12 6.03 5.33
C MET A 22 -17.94 6.83 6.33
N GLU A 23 -17.28 7.65 7.16
CA GLU A 23 -17.93 8.55 8.12
C GLU A 23 -18.92 9.50 7.42
N SER A 24 -18.53 10.10 6.29
CA SER A 24 -19.40 11.03 5.52
C SER A 24 -20.64 10.36 4.92
N TYR A 25 -20.59 9.05 4.68
CA TYR A 25 -21.72 8.25 4.19
C TYR A 25 -22.47 7.53 5.32
N GLY A 26 -22.13 7.79 6.59
CA GLY A 26 -22.76 7.14 7.75
C GLY A 26 -22.42 5.64 7.90
N LEU A 27 -21.33 5.19 7.28
CA LEU A 27 -20.86 3.81 7.35
C LEU A 27 -19.90 3.64 8.54
N ASN A 28 -19.99 2.51 9.26
CA ASN A 28 -19.08 2.22 10.36
C ASN A 28 -17.80 1.55 9.84
N TYR A 29 -16.65 2.20 10.06
CA TYR A 29 -15.34 1.66 9.67
C TYR A 29 -15.05 0.27 10.25
N SER A 30 -15.60 -0.04 11.42
CA SER A 30 -15.44 -1.34 12.09
C SER A 30 -16.09 -2.49 11.30
N ASP A 31 -17.09 -2.20 10.46
CA ASP A 31 -17.79 -3.20 9.64
C ASP A 31 -16.88 -3.84 8.58
N LEU A 32 -15.78 -3.15 8.21
CA LEU A 32 -14.78 -3.70 7.30
C LEU A 32 -14.07 -4.94 7.88
N GLN A 33 -14.02 -5.07 9.21
CA GLN A 33 -13.33 -6.15 9.93
C GLN A 33 -11.87 -6.34 9.48
N ILE A 34 -11.22 -5.22 9.16
CA ILE A 34 -9.79 -5.15 8.81
C ILE A 34 -8.98 -4.76 10.04
N LYS A 35 -7.69 -5.12 10.05
CA LYS A 35 -6.78 -4.74 11.12
C LYS A 35 -6.62 -3.21 11.19
N SER A 36 -6.50 -2.68 12.41
CA SER A 36 -6.27 -1.24 12.65
C SER A 36 -4.93 -0.73 12.09
N ARG A 37 -3.96 -1.65 11.90
CA ARG A 37 -2.66 -1.38 11.29
C ARG A 37 -2.60 -2.01 9.90
N TRP A 38 -2.26 -1.19 8.91
CA TRP A 38 -1.99 -1.62 7.54
C TRP A 38 -0.49 -1.72 7.32
N GLU A 39 -0.09 -2.57 6.38
CA GLU A 39 1.28 -2.65 5.92
C GLU A 39 1.59 -1.46 5.00
N CYS A 40 2.71 -0.80 5.26
CA CYS A 40 3.08 0.42 4.55
C CYS A 40 4.36 0.19 3.75
N THR A 41 4.26 0.12 2.42
CA THR A 41 5.43 -0.11 1.57
C THR A 41 6.46 1.02 1.71
N VAL A 42 6.02 2.28 1.91
CA VAL A 42 6.93 3.40 2.21
C VAL A 42 7.76 3.12 3.46
N LYS A 43 7.13 2.70 4.57
CA LYS A 43 7.85 2.39 5.82
C LYS A 43 8.76 1.17 5.64
N ILE A 44 8.30 0.15 4.92
CA ILE A 44 9.08 -1.07 4.64
C ILE A 44 10.36 -0.73 3.86
N PHE A 45 10.26 -0.01 2.74
CA PHE A 45 11.41 0.29 1.90
C PHE A 45 12.33 1.36 2.50
N ARG A 46 11.82 2.28 3.32
CA ARG A 46 12.68 3.17 4.13
C ARG A 46 13.54 2.38 5.10
N LYS A 47 12.96 1.40 5.81
CA LYS A 47 13.72 0.53 6.73
C LYS A 47 14.77 -0.33 6.03
N LYS A 48 14.60 -0.61 4.74
CA LYS A 48 15.59 -1.29 3.89
C LYS A 48 16.72 -0.38 3.38
N GLY A 49 16.71 0.91 3.73
CA GLY A 49 17.76 1.87 3.34
C GLY A 49 17.51 2.60 2.01
N ASN A 50 16.31 2.54 1.45
CA ASN A 50 16.02 3.27 0.21
C ASN A 50 15.88 4.78 0.48
N PHE A 51 16.68 5.61 -0.20
CA PHE A 51 16.63 7.08 -0.11
C PHE A 51 15.36 7.69 -0.74
N LYS A 52 14.94 7.18 -1.91
CA LYS A 52 13.68 7.58 -2.58
C LYS A 52 12.70 6.41 -2.51
N VAL A 53 11.54 6.67 -1.92
CA VAL A 53 10.51 5.65 -1.63
C VAL A 53 9.12 6.02 -2.12
N ASN A 54 9.01 7.01 -3.02
CA ASN A 54 7.76 7.23 -3.74
C ASN A 54 7.51 6.05 -4.70
N LEU A 55 6.25 5.87 -5.10
CA LEU A 55 5.83 4.67 -5.81
C LEU A 55 6.59 4.49 -7.12
N ALA A 56 6.71 5.56 -7.91
CA ALA A 56 7.44 5.55 -9.18
C ALA A 56 8.93 5.17 -9.01
N ALA A 57 9.63 5.74 -8.02
CA ALA A 57 11.03 5.43 -7.75
C ALA A 57 11.23 3.98 -7.30
N CYS A 58 10.31 3.47 -6.47
CA CYS A 58 10.30 2.06 -6.09
C CYS A 58 10.04 1.16 -7.31
N CYS A 59 9.06 1.50 -8.16
CA CYS A 59 8.73 0.71 -9.34
C CYS A 59 9.89 0.65 -10.34
N ALA A 60 10.53 1.78 -10.63
CA ALA A 60 11.70 1.85 -11.50
C ALA A 60 12.86 1.00 -10.97
N ARG A 61 13.05 0.92 -9.65
CA ARG A 61 14.12 0.12 -9.04
C ARG A 61 13.91 -1.38 -9.14
N TYR A 62 12.66 -1.82 -9.10
CA TYR A 62 12.29 -3.25 -9.07
C TYR A 62 11.68 -3.72 -10.39
N ASP A 63 11.87 -2.97 -11.47
CA ASP A 63 11.34 -3.25 -12.80
C ASP A 63 9.82 -3.57 -12.80
N ILE A 64 9.06 -2.75 -12.07
CA ILE A 64 7.61 -2.87 -12.00
C ILE A 64 6.99 -1.89 -13.00
N PRO A 65 6.21 -2.36 -13.99
CA PRO A 65 5.45 -1.50 -14.87
C PRO A 65 4.47 -0.63 -14.07
N LEU A 66 4.50 0.68 -14.31
CA LEU A 66 3.64 1.66 -13.66
C LEU A 66 3.07 2.62 -14.69
N ASP A 67 1.77 2.50 -14.94
CA ASP A 67 0.97 3.58 -15.53
C ASP A 67 0.61 4.55 -14.40
N HIS A 68 1.35 5.65 -14.29
CA HIS A 68 1.30 6.52 -13.12
C HIS A 68 0.00 7.34 -13.11
N HIS A 69 -0.64 7.44 -11.93
CA HIS A 69 -1.97 8.08 -11.71
C HIS A 69 -3.18 7.25 -12.15
N ASN A 70 -2.97 6.02 -12.60
CA ASN A 70 -4.04 5.05 -12.71
C ASN A 70 -4.17 4.28 -11.38
N ALA A 71 -5.28 4.46 -10.66
CA ALA A 71 -5.46 3.89 -9.32
C ALA A 71 -5.30 2.35 -9.29
N LEU A 72 -5.70 1.65 -10.35
CA LEU A 72 -5.54 0.21 -10.45
C LEU A 72 -4.07 -0.19 -10.69
N SER A 73 -3.37 0.55 -11.54
CA SER A 73 -1.93 0.39 -11.76
C SER A 73 -1.15 0.62 -10.47
N ASP A 74 -1.44 1.71 -9.76
CA ASP A 74 -0.80 2.06 -8.49
C ASP A 74 -1.03 0.99 -7.41
N ALA A 75 -2.27 0.48 -7.30
CA ALA A 75 -2.61 -0.61 -6.39
C ALA A 75 -1.86 -1.91 -6.70
N ARG A 76 -1.76 -2.28 -7.99
CA ARG A 76 -1.00 -3.46 -8.44
C ARG A 76 0.49 -3.31 -8.17
N ALA A 77 1.05 -2.13 -8.42
CA ALA A 77 2.44 -1.83 -8.14
C ALA A 77 2.76 -1.89 -6.64
N CYS A 78 1.90 -1.32 -5.79
CA CYS A 78 1.98 -1.42 -4.34
C CYS A 78 2.00 -2.90 -3.88
N ALA A 79 1.10 -3.73 -4.42
CA ALA A 79 1.05 -5.16 -4.09
C ALA A 79 2.34 -5.90 -4.52
N LYS A 80 2.86 -5.64 -5.73
CA LYS A 80 4.12 -6.23 -6.20
C LYS A 80 5.30 -5.85 -5.30
N LEU A 81 5.41 -4.58 -4.91
CA LEU A 81 6.44 -4.11 -3.97
C LEU A 81 6.37 -4.85 -2.62
N TYR A 82 5.16 -5.10 -2.13
CA TYR A 82 4.98 -5.86 -0.90
C TYR A 82 5.37 -7.34 -1.03
N LEU A 83 5.05 -7.97 -2.16
CA LEU A 83 5.47 -9.35 -2.45
C LEU A 83 6.99 -9.48 -2.52
N ILE A 84 7.69 -8.53 -3.17
CA ILE A 84 9.16 -8.47 -3.19
C ILE A 84 9.73 -8.35 -1.77
N HIS A 85 9.06 -7.61 -0.88
CA HIS A 85 9.47 -7.58 0.52
C HIS A 85 9.32 -8.94 1.21
N LYS A 86 8.22 -9.66 0.96
CA LYS A 86 7.90 -10.94 1.60
C LYS A 86 8.67 -12.14 1.07
N MET A 87 9.08 -12.10 -0.20
CA MET A 87 9.74 -13.21 -0.88
C MET A 87 11.11 -12.74 -1.40
N PRO A 88 12.12 -12.57 -0.53
CA PRO A 88 13.42 -12.04 -0.93
C PRO A 88 14.25 -12.99 -1.82
N LEU A 89 13.76 -14.19 -2.13
CA LEU A 89 14.50 -15.25 -2.83
C LEU A 89 14.44 -15.20 -4.37
N PHE A 90 13.90 -14.13 -4.96
CA PHE A 90 13.83 -13.95 -6.42
C PHE A 90 14.29 -12.55 -6.87
N ASN A 91 15.42 -12.09 -6.34
CA ASN A 91 16.20 -10.97 -6.91
C ASN A 91 17.68 -11.34 -6.93
#